data_AF-A0A4Y1YJL4-F1
#
_entry.id   AF-A0A4Y1YJL4-F1
#
_cell.length_a   1.000
_cell.length_b   1.000
_cell.length_c   1.000
_cell.angle_alpha   90.00
_cell.angle_beta   90.00
_cell.angle_gamma   90.00
#
_symmetry.space_group_name_H-M   'P 1'
#
loop_
_entity.id
_entity.type
_entity.pdbx_description
1 polymer ?
#
loop_
_entity_poly.entity_id
_entity_poly.type
_entity_poly.pdbx_seq_one_letter_code
_entity_poly.pdbx_strand_id
1 'polypeptide(L)'
;MATPVSQKQPQTDGYNNTKLSIFKCVKDKAPAGQINWNDLCELAEAPSIGRKEDARAITPHDGAGKTKTAAEAAKFYAVVIDYGNGVKLFDDELTYWQQQNLAAVMFTTSSHTPEAHKFKAIIPLAEPVRASDWVQLAQGLAIMRDGDPAQARAAQVFFAPNKLASGSDYKYAVLSGDPISRSGGVGAQAIARAQELVLSNATVKAHNTDARAGGIINLINEKYSVYDLIEESGHYKHAKDRYLHRGSTSGVPGVAILERDGRRVVYSFHGDSDPLSSSNHNGHALDAADVMCALRYNGDLRRMIREQSAELDPEGNKRRQREYMQTPHTERLKARAFNEIISDAKKLTKSSAPSEIDQVAKDVYELKAIERRTVLNVIKARTGLPLSVLTKAGVEDRPQKGGA
;
A
#
# COMPACT_ATOMS: atom_id res chain seq x y z
N MET A 1 32.63 5.33 -33.37
CA MET A 1 31.31 5.89 -33.72
C MET A 1 30.42 4.71 -34.06
N ALA A 2 29.52 4.31 -33.15
CA ALA A 2 28.57 3.23 -33.44
C ALA A 2 27.48 3.79 -34.35
N THR A 3 27.31 3.18 -35.52
CA THR A 3 26.26 3.49 -36.49
C THR A 3 24.88 3.27 -35.85
N PRO A 4 23.91 4.19 -35.97
CA PRO A 4 22.56 3.93 -35.51
C PRO A 4 21.98 2.75 -36.29
N VAL A 5 21.55 1.72 -35.57
CA VAL A 5 20.79 0.61 -36.14
C VAL A 5 19.39 1.14 -36.45
N SER A 6 19.22 1.72 -37.63
CA SER A 6 17.92 2.10 -38.18
C SER A 6 17.20 0.83 -38.64
N GLN A 7 16.43 0.22 -37.74
CA GLN A 7 15.48 -0.83 -38.09
C GLN A 7 14.15 -0.22 -38.55
N LYS A 8 13.56 -0.85 -39.57
CA LYS A 8 12.33 -0.50 -40.30
C LYS A 8 11.26 0.26 -39.48
N GLN A 9 10.62 1.22 -40.16
CA GLN A 9 9.39 1.90 -39.68
C GLN A 9 8.41 0.87 -39.08
N PRO A 10 8.05 0.99 -37.79
CA PRO A 10 7.17 0.02 -37.14
C PRO A 10 5.75 0.09 -37.71
N GLN A 11 5.07 -1.05 -37.83
CA GLN A 11 3.61 -1.09 -37.84
C GLN A 11 3.16 -0.73 -36.41
N THR A 12 2.92 0.56 -36.19
CA THR A 12 2.75 1.20 -34.88
C THR A 12 1.31 1.23 -34.32
N ASP A 13 0.35 0.60 -35.00
CA ASP A 13 -1.07 0.93 -34.77
C ASP A 13 -1.61 0.55 -33.38
N GLY A 14 -0.96 -0.37 -32.67
CA GLY A 14 -1.39 -0.81 -31.33
C GLY A 14 -1.16 0.21 -30.20
N TYR A 15 -0.13 1.06 -30.28
CA TYR A 15 0.29 1.94 -29.17
C TYR A 15 0.56 3.39 -29.58
N ASN A 16 0.26 3.78 -30.82
CA ASN A 16 0.29 5.19 -31.25
C ASN A 16 -0.65 6.09 -30.44
N ASN A 17 -1.71 5.53 -29.85
CA ASN A 17 -2.63 6.25 -28.96
C ASN A 17 -2.11 6.42 -27.52
N THR A 18 -0.83 6.14 -27.26
CA THR A 18 -0.16 6.44 -25.99
C THR A 18 -0.35 7.90 -25.62
N LYS A 19 -0.66 8.19 -24.35
CA LYS A 19 -0.78 9.56 -23.83
C LYS A 19 0.05 9.71 -22.56
N LEU A 20 1.22 10.33 -22.71
CA LEU A 20 2.09 10.67 -21.59
C LEU A 20 1.98 12.17 -21.33
N SER A 21 1.68 12.57 -20.10
CA SER A 21 1.69 14.00 -19.78
C SER A 21 3.12 14.51 -19.76
N ILE A 22 3.37 15.64 -20.43
CA ILE A 22 4.69 16.28 -20.48
C ILE A 22 4.67 17.62 -19.77
N PHE A 23 5.74 17.90 -19.03
CA PHE A 23 5.95 19.11 -18.26
C PHE A 23 7.16 19.86 -18.82
N LYS A 24 7.20 21.19 -18.68
CA LYS A 24 8.38 21.95 -19.12
C LYS A 24 9.60 21.56 -18.29
N CYS A 25 9.40 21.30 -17.00
CA CYS A 25 10.40 20.72 -16.10
C CYS A 25 9.78 19.93 -14.94
N VAL A 26 10.63 19.34 -14.09
CA VAL A 26 10.20 18.60 -12.91
C VAL A 26 9.53 19.49 -11.85
N LYS A 27 9.78 20.81 -11.85
CA LYS A 27 9.24 21.77 -10.88
C LYS A 27 7.80 22.21 -11.18
N ASP A 28 7.31 22.04 -12.41
CA ASP A 28 5.95 22.45 -12.79
C ASP A 28 4.87 21.60 -12.13
N LYS A 29 3.74 22.21 -11.74
CA LYS A 29 2.63 21.49 -11.10
C LYS A 29 1.65 20.86 -12.09
N ALA A 30 1.49 21.48 -13.26
CA ALA A 30 0.57 21.07 -14.32
C ALA A 30 1.35 20.75 -15.61
N PRO A 31 0.87 19.79 -16.42
CA PRO A 31 1.52 19.45 -17.67
C PRO A 31 1.40 20.60 -18.68
N ALA A 32 2.43 20.76 -19.50
CA ALA A 32 2.43 21.65 -20.66
C ALA A 32 1.62 21.07 -21.83
N GLY A 33 1.37 19.75 -21.81
CA GLY A 33 0.59 19.06 -22.82
C GLY A 33 0.68 17.55 -22.63
N GLN A 34 0.35 16.82 -23.69
CA GLN A 34 0.53 15.37 -23.79
C GLN A 34 1.42 15.07 -24.99
N ILE A 35 2.17 13.98 -24.90
CA ILE A 35 2.93 13.41 -26.00
C ILE A 35 2.48 11.97 -26.27
N ASN A 36 2.58 11.56 -27.52
CA ASN A 36 2.35 10.19 -27.94
C ASN A 36 3.66 9.38 -28.00
N TRP A 37 3.58 8.15 -28.52
CA TRP A 37 4.75 7.27 -28.63
C TRP A 37 5.80 7.79 -29.62
N ASN A 38 5.38 8.33 -30.77
CA ASN A 38 6.29 8.89 -31.77
C ASN A 38 7.01 10.13 -31.23
N ASP A 39 6.29 11.02 -30.56
CA ASP A 39 6.89 12.18 -29.88
C ASP A 39 7.96 11.76 -28.85
N LEU A 40 7.74 10.64 -28.14
CA LEU A 40 8.72 10.09 -27.20
C LEU A 40 9.96 9.53 -27.92
N CYS A 41 9.78 8.84 -29.04
CA CYS A 41 10.89 8.38 -29.89
C CYS A 41 11.71 9.55 -30.41
N GLU A 42 11.06 10.60 -30.91
CA GLU A 42 11.70 11.84 -31.36
C GLU A 42 12.47 12.52 -30.23
N LEU A 43 11.92 12.57 -29.01
CA LEU A 43 12.63 13.08 -27.84
C LEU A 43 13.88 12.26 -27.51
N ALA A 44 13.82 10.93 -27.67
CA ALA A 44 14.98 10.08 -27.40
C ALA A 44 16.10 10.29 -28.42
N GLU A 45 15.75 10.48 -29.69
CA GLU A 45 16.69 10.78 -30.77
C GLU A 45 17.28 12.20 -30.67
N ALA A 46 16.44 13.17 -30.31
CA ALA A 46 16.81 14.56 -30.13
C ALA A 46 16.62 15.01 -28.65
N PRO A 47 17.48 14.53 -27.72
CA PRO A 47 17.33 14.83 -26.30
C PRO A 47 17.56 16.30 -26.02
N SER A 48 16.89 16.80 -24.98
CA SER A 48 17.16 18.15 -24.47
C SER A 48 18.59 18.26 -23.91
N ILE A 49 19.25 19.41 -24.15
CA ILE A 49 20.59 19.69 -23.64
C ILE A 49 20.50 20.63 -22.44
N GLY A 50 21.12 20.25 -21.32
CA GLY A 50 21.21 21.10 -20.14
C GLY A 50 21.15 20.30 -18.83
N ARG A 51 21.05 21.05 -17.72
CA ARG A 51 20.95 20.46 -16.38
C ARG A 51 19.67 19.66 -16.25
N LYS A 52 19.75 18.57 -15.48
CA LYS A 52 18.64 17.65 -15.22
C LYS A 52 17.38 18.36 -14.71
N GLU A 53 17.54 19.35 -13.84
CA GLU A 53 16.41 20.07 -13.24
C GLU A 53 15.61 20.91 -14.23
N ASP A 54 16.24 21.32 -15.32
CA ASP A 54 15.65 22.16 -16.37
C ASP A 54 15.13 21.31 -17.54
N ALA A 55 15.44 20.01 -17.54
CA ALA A 55 14.95 19.07 -18.53
C ALA A 55 13.43 18.88 -18.41
N ARG A 56 12.78 18.66 -19.55
CA ARG A 56 11.37 18.25 -19.61
C ARG A 56 11.16 17.00 -18.78
N ALA A 57 9.95 16.86 -18.24
CA ALA A 57 9.57 15.70 -17.45
C ALA A 57 8.31 15.08 -18.02
N ILE A 58 8.16 13.77 -17.86
CA ILE A 58 7.04 12.98 -18.32
C ILE A 58 6.44 12.16 -17.18
N THR A 59 5.15 11.87 -17.28
CA THR A 59 4.48 10.85 -16.47
C THR A 59 4.03 9.70 -17.37
N PRO A 60 4.01 8.45 -16.86
CA PRO A 60 3.49 7.30 -17.61
C PRO A 60 1.97 7.32 -17.85
N HIS A 61 1.29 8.40 -17.43
CA HIS A 61 -0.16 8.58 -17.45
C HIS A 61 -0.59 9.93 -18.02
N ASP A 62 -1.87 10.04 -18.35
CA ASP A 62 -2.52 11.21 -19.00
C ASP A 62 -3.10 12.24 -18.01
N GLY A 63 -2.73 12.12 -16.74
CA GLY A 63 -3.29 12.91 -15.64
C GLY A 63 -2.87 14.39 -15.65
N ALA A 64 -3.77 15.27 -15.21
CA ALA A 64 -3.58 16.73 -15.22
C ALA A 64 -2.57 17.27 -14.18
N GLY A 65 -1.80 16.41 -13.50
CA GLY A 65 -0.83 16.83 -12.51
C GLY A 65 -0.03 15.69 -11.89
N LYS A 66 0.90 16.04 -10.99
CA LYS A 66 1.86 15.14 -10.35
C LYS A 66 1.42 14.60 -8.99
N THR A 67 0.18 14.87 -8.60
CA THR A 67 -0.33 14.44 -7.28
C THR A 67 -0.79 13.00 -7.34
N LYS A 68 -0.80 12.31 -6.20
CA LYS A 68 -1.36 10.96 -6.07
C LYS A 68 -2.80 10.90 -6.58
N THR A 69 -3.63 11.86 -6.19
CA THR A 69 -5.03 11.96 -6.63
C THR A 69 -5.16 12.11 -8.15
N ALA A 70 -4.33 12.94 -8.78
CA ALA A 70 -4.35 13.11 -10.23
C ALA A 70 -3.92 11.82 -10.95
N ALA A 71 -2.91 11.11 -10.42
CA ALA A 71 -2.46 9.85 -10.98
C ALA A 71 -3.50 8.73 -10.80
N GLU A 72 -4.18 8.64 -9.65
CA GLU A 72 -5.21 7.64 -9.38
C GLU A 72 -6.46 7.80 -10.26
N ALA A 73 -6.77 9.04 -10.65
CA ALA A 73 -7.85 9.34 -11.59
C ALA A 73 -7.46 9.13 -13.07
N ALA A 74 -6.17 8.97 -13.38
CA ALA A 74 -5.64 8.89 -14.73
C ALA A 74 -5.60 7.47 -15.30
N LYS A 75 -5.30 7.39 -16.60
CA LYS A 75 -4.95 6.17 -17.30
C LYS A 75 -3.45 6.13 -17.56
N PHE A 76 -2.84 4.99 -17.29
CA PHE A 76 -1.43 4.73 -17.55
C PHE A 76 -1.28 4.05 -18.90
N TYR A 77 -0.35 4.52 -19.72
CA TYR A 77 -0.16 4.09 -21.11
C TYR A 77 1.20 3.42 -21.37
N ALA A 78 2.16 3.59 -20.46
CA ALA A 78 3.47 2.96 -20.56
C ALA A 78 3.97 2.59 -19.17
N VAL A 79 4.88 1.63 -19.08
CA VAL A 79 5.66 1.33 -17.87
C VAL A 79 7.07 1.88 -18.04
N VAL A 80 7.63 2.42 -16.95
CA VAL A 80 8.98 2.97 -16.91
C VAL A 80 9.80 2.19 -15.91
N ILE A 81 10.92 1.64 -16.37
CA ILE A 81 11.93 1.00 -15.52
C ILE A 81 13.10 1.97 -15.41
N ASP A 82 13.45 2.33 -14.17
CA ASP A 82 14.55 3.24 -13.87
C ASP A 82 15.79 2.45 -13.43
N TYR A 83 16.84 2.50 -14.25
CA TYR A 83 18.12 1.88 -13.94
C TYR A 83 19.06 2.97 -13.43
N GLY A 84 19.29 2.99 -12.11
CA GLY A 84 20.07 4.06 -11.46
C GLY A 84 21.19 3.57 -10.53
N ASN A 85 21.27 2.26 -10.28
CA ASN A 85 22.19 1.64 -9.33
C ASN A 85 23.56 1.27 -9.94
N GLY A 86 23.75 1.45 -11.25
CA GLY A 86 24.99 1.12 -11.96
C GLY A 86 25.24 -0.37 -12.19
N VAL A 87 24.31 -1.25 -11.79
CA VAL A 87 24.46 -2.71 -11.91
C VAL A 87 24.18 -3.20 -13.32
N LYS A 88 23.17 -2.64 -13.99
CA LYS A 88 22.79 -3.02 -15.35
C LYS A 88 23.52 -2.18 -16.39
N LEU A 89 23.90 -2.83 -17.49
CA LEU A 89 24.43 -2.17 -18.67
C LEU A 89 23.31 -1.88 -19.66
N PHE A 90 23.43 -0.77 -20.37
CA PHE A 90 22.45 -0.35 -21.39
C PHE A 90 22.29 -1.42 -22.48
N ASP A 91 23.41 -1.95 -22.97
CA ASP A 91 23.45 -2.86 -24.12
C ASP A 91 22.91 -4.26 -23.77
N ASP A 92 23.06 -4.70 -22.51
CA ASP A 92 22.49 -5.96 -22.00
C ASP A 92 20.96 -5.88 -21.92
N GLU A 93 20.43 -4.77 -21.37
CA GLU A 93 18.99 -4.58 -21.29
C GLU A 93 18.39 -4.36 -22.69
N LEU A 94 19.08 -3.66 -23.59
CA LEU A 94 18.67 -3.52 -24.98
C LEU A 94 18.49 -4.88 -25.65
N THR A 95 19.48 -5.77 -25.48
CA THR A 95 19.44 -7.13 -26.01
C THR A 95 18.26 -7.91 -25.43
N TYR A 96 18.01 -7.78 -24.12
CA TYR A 96 16.87 -8.44 -23.48
C TYR A 96 15.53 -7.98 -24.09
N TRP A 97 15.29 -6.67 -24.18
CA TRP A 97 14.02 -6.15 -24.71
C TRP A 97 13.80 -6.54 -26.18
N GLN A 98 14.86 -6.56 -26.99
CA GLN A 98 14.82 -7.07 -28.35
C GLN A 98 14.45 -8.55 -28.42
N GLN A 99 15.04 -9.38 -27.56
CA GLN A 99 14.73 -10.82 -27.50
C GLN A 99 13.29 -11.11 -27.07
N GLN A 100 12.68 -10.22 -26.27
CA GLN A 100 11.27 -10.32 -25.90
C GLN A 100 10.32 -9.84 -27.00
N ASN A 101 10.83 -9.32 -28.13
CA ASN A 101 10.06 -8.69 -29.19
C ASN A 101 9.14 -7.56 -28.66
N LEU A 102 9.60 -6.81 -27.65
CA LEU A 102 8.80 -5.72 -27.06
C LEU A 102 9.20 -4.37 -27.64
N ALA A 103 8.19 -3.53 -27.90
CA ALA A 103 8.41 -2.13 -28.19
C ALA A 103 9.00 -1.43 -26.96
N ALA A 104 10.03 -0.61 -27.16
CA ALA A 104 10.64 0.14 -26.07
C ALA A 104 11.35 1.39 -26.56
N VAL A 105 11.36 2.44 -25.72
CA VAL A 105 12.27 3.57 -25.84
C VAL A 105 13.23 3.54 -24.67
N MET A 106 14.51 3.39 -24.95
CA MET A 106 15.57 3.40 -23.96
C MET A 106 16.47 4.61 -24.15
N PHE A 107 16.89 5.24 -23.06
CA PHE A 107 17.82 6.36 -23.11
C PHE A 107 18.58 6.55 -21.81
N THR A 108 19.83 7.01 -21.91
CA THR A 108 20.61 7.46 -20.75
C THR A 108 20.15 8.84 -20.29
N THR A 109 20.51 9.19 -19.05
CA THR A 109 20.16 10.50 -18.47
C THR A 109 21.38 11.41 -18.37
N SER A 110 21.19 12.71 -18.12
CA SER A 110 22.30 13.66 -17.90
C SER A 110 23.25 13.32 -16.74
N SER A 111 22.85 12.40 -15.86
CA SER A 111 23.68 11.89 -14.77
C SER A 111 24.41 10.57 -15.10
N HIS A 112 24.33 10.09 -16.35
CA HIS A 112 25.03 8.91 -16.83
C HIS A 112 26.52 9.20 -17.02
N THR A 113 27.36 8.26 -16.59
CA THR A 113 28.77 8.18 -16.98
C THR A 113 29.12 6.71 -17.28
N PRO A 114 30.26 6.44 -17.95
CA PRO A 114 30.73 5.07 -18.18
C PRO A 114 30.91 4.24 -16.90
N GLU A 115 31.18 4.89 -15.75
CA GLU A 115 31.35 4.25 -14.45
C GLU A 115 30.05 4.17 -13.64
N ALA A 116 29.03 4.93 -14.04
CA ALA A 116 27.75 5.05 -13.36
C ALA A 116 26.61 5.02 -14.38
N HIS A 117 26.26 3.82 -14.82
CA HIS A 117 25.21 3.62 -15.81
C HIS A 117 23.84 4.02 -15.26
N LYS A 118 23.30 5.14 -15.79
CA LYS A 118 21.95 5.62 -15.49
C LYS A 118 21.11 5.77 -16.75
N PHE A 119 20.08 4.96 -16.88
CA PHE A 119 19.21 4.95 -18.05
C PHE A 119 17.79 4.52 -17.68
N LYS A 120 16.87 4.70 -18.61
CA LYS A 120 15.48 4.26 -18.48
C LYS A 120 15.10 3.38 -19.65
N ALA A 121 14.19 2.44 -19.40
CA ALA A 121 13.42 1.78 -20.45
C ALA A 121 11.95 2.14 -20.26
N ILE A 122 11.33 2.65 -21.32
CA ILE A 122 9.90 2.94 -21.38
C ILE A 122 9.28 1.94 -22.34
N ILE A 123 8.26 1.20 -21.90
CA ILE A 123 7.60 0.15 -22.68
C ILE A 123 6.10 0.50 -22.76
N PRO A 124 5.49 0.55 -23.96
CA PRO A 124 4.08 0.90 -24.09
C PRO A 124 3.20 -0.25 -23.62
N LEU A 125 2.05 0.06 -23.03
CA LEU A 125 1.06 -0.94 -22.62
C LEU A 125 0.15 -1.29 -23.79
N ALA A 126 -0.25 -2.57 -23.87
CA ALA A 126 -1.20 -3.03 -24.90
C ALA A 126 -2.56 -2.34 -24.77
N GLU A 127 -2.95 -2.02 -23.53
CA GLU A 127 -4.15 -1.26 -23.20
C GLU A 127 -3.86 -0.34 -22.02
N PRO A 128 -4.50 0.86 -21.96
CA PRO A 128 -4.34 1.75 -20.82
C PRO A 128 -4.96 1.19 -19.54
N VAL A 129 -4.22 1.26 -18.44
CA VAL A 129 -4.60 0.64 -17.15
C VAL A 129 -4.79 1.68 -16.04
N ARG A 130 -5.40 1.26 -14.93
CA ARG A 130 -5.56 2.09 -13.72
C ARG A 130 -4.26 2.11 -12.91
N ALA A 131 -4.12 3.10 -12.02
CA ALA A 131 -2.93 3.27 -11.19
C ALA A 131 -2.54 2.00 -10.39
N SER A 132 -3.49 1.33 -9.76
CA SER A 132 -3.23 0.11 -8.96
C SER A 132 -2.64 -1.02 -9.80
N ASP A 133 -3.18 -1.20 -11.00
CA ASP A 133 -2.75 -2.20 -11.96
C ASP A 133 -1.35 -1.89 -12.51
N TRP A 134 -1.10 -0.62 -12.79
CA TRP A 134 0.19 -0.14 -13.25
C TRP A 134 1.28 -0.32 -12.19
N VAL A 135 1.00 0.02 -10.92
CA VAL A 135 1.96 -0.12 -9.83
C VAL A 135 2.42 -1.57 -9.68
N GLN A 136 1.50 -2.54 -9.72
CA GLN A 136 1.86 -3.97 -9.64
C GLN A 136 2.78 -4.38 -10.79
N LEU A 137 2.44 -4.00 -12.03
CA LEU A 137 3.25 -4.30 -13.20
C LEU A 137 4.63 -3.65 -13.12
N ALA A 138 4.70 -2.35 -12.77
CA ALA A 138 5.93 -1.58 -12.68
C ALA A 138 6.85 -2.11 -11.57
N GLN A 139 6.31 -2.46 -10.40
CA GLN A 139 7.09 -3.06 -9.32
C GLN A 139 7.66 -4.42 -9.73
N GLY A 140 6.82 -5.26 -10.34
CA GLY A 140 7.23 -6.57 -10.83
C GLY A 140 8.38 -6.50 -11.82
N LEU A 141 8.26 -5.61 -12.82
CA LEU A 141 9.30 -5.37 -13.81
C LEU A 141 10.58 -4.81 -13.19
N ALA A 142 10.47 -3.84 -12.28
CA ALA A 142 11.63 -3.29 -11.59
C ALA A 142 12.38 -4.39 -10.81
N ILE A 143 11.67 -5.28 -10.11
CA ILE A 143 12.25 -6.42 -9.40
C ILE A 143 12.89 -7.42 -10.37
N MET A 144 12.19 -7.82 -11.43
CA MET A 144 12.69 -8.80 -12.40
C MET A 144 13.94 -8.32 -13.14
N ARG A 145 14.08 -7.01 -13.34
CA ARG A 145 15.14 -6.39 -14.14
C ARG A 145 16.16 -5.63 -13.30
N ASP A 146 16.15 -5.79 -11.98
CA ASP A 146 17.02 -5.07 -11.03
C ASP A 146 17.01 -3.53 -11.22
N GLY A 147 15.87 -2.98 -11.66
CA GLY A 147 15.57 -1.55 -11.64
C GLY A 147 15.16 -1.08 -10.24
N ASP A 148 14.97 0.23 -10.06
CA ASP A 148 14.56 0.80 -8.77
C ASP A 148 13.05 0.65 -8.51
N PRO A 149 12.61 -0.24 -7.59
CA PRO A 149 11.19 -0.46 -7.31
C PRO A 149 10.55 0.75 -6.61
N ALA A 150 11.32 1.64 -5.99
CA ALA A 150 10.79 2.84 -5.34
C ALA A 150 10.21 3.85 -6.35
N GLN A 151 10.60 3.75 -7.62
CA GLN A 151 10.04 4.56 -8.71
C GLN A 151 8.70 3.99 -9.22
N ALA A 152 8.35 2.75 -8.88
CA ALA A 152 7.09 2.13 -9.27
C ALA A 152 5.93 2.57 -8.35
N ARG A 153 5.65 3.88 -8.34
CA ARG A 153 4.55 4.51 -7.60
C ARG A 153 3.74 5.40 -8.54
N ALA A 154 2.42 5.45 -8.36
CA ALA A 154 1.50 6.07 -9.32
C ALA A 154 1.84 7.54 -9.67
N ALA A 155 2.23 8.34 -8.67
CA ALA A 155 2.56 9.75 -8.85
C ALA A 155 4.00 9.99 -9.35
N GLN A 156 4.72 8.95 -9.77
CA GLN A 156 6.11 9.10 -10.18
C GLN A 156 6.24 9.93 -11.46
N VAL A 157 7.16 10.89 -11.41
CA VAL A 157 7.55 11.72 -12.54
C VAL A 157 8.94 11.33 -12.98
N PHE A 158 9.15 11.21 -14.28
CA PHE A 158 10.45 10.85 -14.86
C PHE A 158 10.98 12.01 -15.68
N PHE A 159 12.30 12.21 -15.68
CA PHE A 159 12.91 13.11 -16.65
C PHE A 159 12.74 12.52 -18.06
N ALA A 160 12.36 13.37 -19.00
CA ALA A 160 12.39 13.06 -20.42
C ALA A 160 13.85 12.93 -20.91
N PRO A 161 14.08 12.38 -22.11
CA PRO A 161 15.42 12.32 -22.71
C PRO A 161 16.21 13.62 -22.61
N ASN A 162 17.39 13.53 -22.00
CA ASN A 162 18.23 14.67 -21.67
C ASN A 162 19.70 14.28 -21.51
N LYS A 163 20.60 15.14 -22.00
CA LYS A 163 22.05 15.07 -21.77
C LYS A 163 22.59 16.41 -21.25
N LEU A 164 23.71 16.38 -20.53
CA LEU A 164 24.23 17.57 -19.85
C LEU A 164 24.73 18.64 -20.83
N ALA A 165 25.51 18.23 -21.84
CA ALA A 165 26.07 19.08 -22.88
C ALA A 165 25.99 18.38 -24.25
N SER A 166 26.20 19.12 -25.34
CA SER A 166 26.13 18.56 -26.70
C SER A 166 27.07 17.36 -26.91
N GLY A 167 28.25 17.39 -26.31
CA GLY A 167 29.26 16.31 -26.37
C GLY A 167 29.21 15.30 -25.23
N SER A 168 28.23 15.37 -24.33
CA SER A 168 28.08 14.37 -23.26
C SER A 168 27.72 13.00 -23.83
N ASP A 169 28.23 11.95 -23.18
CA ASP A 169 27.88 10.58 -23.52
C ASP A 169 26.36 10.38 -23.36
N TYR A 170 25.75 9.89 -24.44
CA TYR A 170 24.31 9.71 -24.54
C TYR A 170 24.02 8.52 -25.44
N LYS A 171 23.37 7.52 -24.87
CA LYS A 171 22.87 6.35 -25.61
C LYS A 171 21.36 6.40 -25.62
N TYR A 172 20.79 6.03 -26.76
CA TYR A 172 19.36 5.78 -26.89
C TYR A 172 19.10 4.62 -27.84
N ALA A 173 17.93 4.01 -27.72
CA ALA A 173 17.44 3.01 -28.64
C ALA A 173 15.92 3.09 -28.73
N VAL A 174 15.40 2.93 -29.94
CA VAL A 174 13.97 2.78 -30.21
C VAL A 174 13.76 1.38 -30.78
N LEU A 175 13.01 0.56 -30.06
CA LEU A 175 12.69 -0.80 -30.45
C LEU A 175 11.27 -0.86 -30.98
N SER A 176 11.15 -1.45 -32.17
CA SER A 176 9.88 -1.91 -32.73
C SER A 176 9.54 -3.27 -32.13
N GLY A 177 8.28 -3.47 -31.76
CA GLY A 177 7.80 -4.74 -31.21
C GLY A 177 6.38 -4.63 -30.69
N ASP A 178 5.99 -5.63 -29.90
CA ASP A 178 4.69 -5.70 -29.27
C ASP A 178 4.64 -4.81 -28.01
N PRO A 179 3.50 -4.17 -27.72
CA PRO A 179 3.32 -3.54 -26.42
C PRO A 179 3.18 -4.60 -25.33
N ILE A 180 3.51 -4.25 -24.08
CA ILE A 180 3.41 -5.21 -22.97
C ILE A 180 1.95 -5.41 -22.55
N SER A 181 1.51 -6.65 -22.55
CA SER A 181 0.21 -7.07 -22.00
C SER A 181 0.35 -7.51 -20.56
N ARG A 182 -0.61 -7.15 -19.71
CA ARG A 182 -0.65 -7.60 -18.29
C ARG A 182 -0.91 -9.09 -18.14
N SER A 183 -1.68 -9.68 -19.06
CA SER A 183 -2.13 -11.07 -18.96
C SER A 183 -1.24 -12.05 -19.72
N GLY A 184 -0.22 -11.56 -20.43
CA GLY A 184 0.66 -12.39 -21.27
C GLY A 184 2.14 -12.08 -21.10
N GLY A 185 2.98 -13.05 -21.50
CA GLY A 185 4.42 -12.90 -21.61
C GLY A 185 5.10 -12.28 -20.38
N VAL A 186 5.96 -11.30 -20.62
CA VAL A 186 6.72 -10.58 -19.59
C VAL A 186 5.79 -9.86 -18.58
N GLY A 187 4.63 -9.34 -19.00
CA GLY A 187 3.75 -8.62 -18.09
C GLY A 187 3.08 -9.53 -17.07
N ALA A 188 2.67 -10.73 -17.48
CA ALA A 188 2.15 -11.74 -16.55
C ALA A 188 3.23 -12.20 -15.54
N GLN A 189 4.47 -12.40 -16.01
CA GLN A 189 5.60 -12.74 -15.15
C GLN A 189 5.91 -11.63 -14.13
N ALA A 190 5.86 -10.36 -14.55
CA ALA A 190 6.05 -9.21 -13.67
C ALA A 190 4.98 -9.14 -12.59
N ILE A 191 3.70 -9.29 -12.95
CA ILE A 191 2.62 -9.31 -11.96
C ILE A 191 2.81 -10.45 -10.96
N ALA A 192 3.16 -11.65 -11.43
CA ALA A 192 3.44 -12.78 -10.55
C ALA A 192 4.59 -12.45 -9.58
N ARG A 193 5.67 -11.84 -10.06
CA ARG A 193 6.82 -11.45 -9.23
C ARG A 193 6.47 -10.41 -8.18
N ALA A 194 5.67 -9.41 -8.53
CA ALA A 194 5.19 -8.41 -7.57
C ALA A 194 4.31 -9.07 -6.48
N GLN A 195 3.42 -9.98 -6.88
CA GLN A 195 2.58 -10.73 -5.95
C GLN A 195 3.43 -11.58 -5.00
N GLU A 196 4.42 -12.33 -5.49
CA GLU A 196 5.31 -13.14 -4.66
C GLU A 196 5.99 -12.32 -3.55
N LEU A 197 6.49 -11.12 -3.86
CA LEU A 197 7.14 -10.25 -2.87
C LEU A 197 6.15 -9.74 -1.82
N VAL A 198 4.93 -9.38 -2.25
CA VAL A 198 3.88 -8.97 -1.30
C VAL A 198 3.50 -10.14 -0.41
N LEU A 199 3.29 -11.33 -0.98
CA LEU A 199 2.97 -12.53 -0.22
C LEU A 199 4.09 -12.87 0.76
N SER A 200 5.36 -12.83 0.36
CA SER A 200 6.49 -13.16 1.25
C SER A 200 6.57 -12.21 2.46
N ASN A 201 6.18 -10.95 2.28
CA ASN A 201 6.20 -9.93 3.34
C ASN A 201 4.86 -9.77 4.07
N ALA A 202 3.81 -10.47 3.64
CA ALA A 202 2.49 -10.36 4.23
C ALA A 202 2.52 -10.86 5.69
N THR A 203 2.16 -9.96 6.60
CA THR A 203 2.01 -10.27 8.03
C THR A 203 0.58 -10.65 8.33
N VAL A 204 0.38 -11.57 9.27
CA VAL A 204 -0.97 -11.93 9.70
C VAL A 204 -1.54 -10.82 10.58
N LYS A 205 -2.83 -10.55 10.41
CA LYS A 205 -3.55 -9.57 11.20
C LYS A 205 -3.48 -9.96 12.68
N ALA A 206 -3.00 -9.02 13.50
CA ALA A 206 -2.88 -9.24 14.93
C ALA A 206 -4.25 -9.08 15.61
N HIS A 207 -4.59 -10.01 16.48
CA HIS A 207 -5.74 -9.92 17.37
C HIS A 207 -5.28 -9.43 18.74
N ASN A 208 -5.99 -8.47 19.32
CA ASN A 208 -5.75 -8.07 20.70
C ASN A 208 -6.43 -9.08 21.63
N THR A 209 -5.86 -10.27 21.74
CA THR A 209 -6.28 -11.27 22.71
C THR A 209 -5.48 -11.03 23.98
N ASP A 210 -6.14 -10.58 25.06
CA ASP A 210 -5.53 -10.67 26.38
C ASP A 210 -5.06 -12.12 26.59
N ALA A 211 -3.81 -12.33 27.03
CA ALA A 211 -3.16 -13.65 27.14
C ALA A 211 -3.93 -14.71 27.98
N ARG A 212 -5.02 -14.33 28.65
CA ARG A 212 -5.97 -15.24 29.33
C ARG A 212 -6.98 -15.88 28.37
N ALA A 213 -7.03 -15.41 27.14
CA ALA A 213 -7.88 -15.87 26.07
C ALA A 213 -7.02 -16.55 25.01
N GLY A 214 -6.78 -17.85 25.21
CA GLY A 214 -6.91 -18.80 24.09
C GLY A 214 -8.37 -18.81 23.60
N GLY A 215 -8.89 -17.62 23.27
CA GLY A 215 -10.29 -17.28 23.25
C GLY A 215 -11.00 -17.84 22.03
N ILE A 216 -12.27 -17.50 21.89
CA ILE A 216 -13.11 -18.00 20.80
C ILE A 216 -12.45 -17.91 19.41
N ILE A 217 -11.58 -16.92 19.17
CA ILE A 217 -10.81 -16.78 17.92
C ILE A 217 -9.91 -18.00 17.65
N ASN A 218 -9.23 -18.54 18.67
CA ASN A 218 -8.41 -19.74 18.52
C ASN A 218 -9.28 -20.97 18.23
N LEU A 219 -10.41 -21.12 18.92
CA LEU A 219 -11.35 -22.21 18.66
C LEU A 219 -11.92 -22.14 17.24
N ILE A 220 -12.22 -20.94 16.73
CA ILE A 220 -12.62 -20.74 15.33
C ILE A 220 -11.47 -21.13 14.39
N ASN A 221 -10.24 -20.67 14.67
CA ASN A 221 -9.06 -20.99 13.85
C ASN A 221 -8.71 -22.48 13.82
N GLU A 222 -8.97 -23.22 14.90
CA GLU A 222 -8.78 -24.67 14.97
C GLU A 222 -9.93 -25.44 14.29
N LYS A 223 -11.16 -24.93 14.40
CA LYS A 223 -12.36 -25.61 13.91
C LYS A 223 -12.56 -25.46 12.40
N TYR A 224 -12.29 -24.29 11.85
CA TYR A 224 -12.65 -23.94 10.47
C TYR A 224 -11.44 -23.86 9.54
N SER A 225 -11.61 -24.43 8.36
CA SER A 225 -10.64 -24.34 7.26
C SER A 225 -10.86 -23.07 6.45
N VAL A 226 -9.79 -22.33 6.15
CA VAL A 226 -9.86 -21.19 5.22
C VAL A 226 -10.33 -21.61 3.82
N TYR A 227 -10.03 -22.84 3.39
CA TYR A 227 -10.51 -23.35 2.10
C TYR A 227 -12.02 -23.43 2.07
N ASP A 228 -12.61 -24.08 3.08
CA ASP A 228 -14.05 -24.29 3.16
C ASP A 228 -14.78 -22.94 3.24
N LEU A 229 -14.27 -22.00 4.06
CA LEU A 229 -14.84 -20.66 4.16
C LEU A 229 -14.82 -19.89 2.83
N ILE A 230 -13.71 -19.99 2.07
CA ILE A 230 -13.57 -19.36 0.76
C ILE A 230 -14.52 -20.02 -0.24
N GLU A 231 -14.53 -21.35 -0.32
CA GLU A 231 -15.31 -22.12 -1.30
C GLU A 231 -16.82 -21.95 -1.07
N GLU A 232 -17.29 -22.02 0.18
CA GLU A 232 -18.70 -21.79 0.54
C GLU A 232 -19.19 -20.38 0.21
N SER A 233 -18.28 -19.39 0.22
CA SER A 233 -18.64 -18.01 -0.15
C SER A 233 -18.78 -17.79 -1.66
N GLY A 234 -18.48 -18.82 -2.47
CA GLY A 234 -18.59 -18.80 -3.93
C GLY A 234 -17.37 -18.25 -4.65
N HIS A 235 -16.20 -18.19 -3.99
CA HIS A 235 -14.94 -17.94 -4.70
C HIS A 235 -14.55 -19.18 -5.51
N TYR A 236 -14.07 -18.98 -6.74
CA TYR A 236 -13.73 -20.08 -7.65
C TYR A 236 -12.28 -20.50 -7.46
N LYS A 237 -12.05 -21.79 -7.25
CA LYS A 237 -10.69 -22.35 -7.21
C LYS A 237 -10.08 -22.28 -8.61
N HIS A 238 -8.93 -21.62 -8.72
CA HIS A 238 -8.23 -21.44 -9.99
C HIS A 238 -6.99 -22.33 -10.09
N ALA A 239 -6.25 -22.47 -8.98
CA ALA A 239 -5.12 -23.38 -8.87
C ALA A 239 -4.96 -23.82 -7.39
N LYS A 240 -3.91 -24.60 -7.10
CA LYS A 240 -3.55 -24.89 -5.71
C LYS A 240 -3.33 -23.57 -4.97
N ASP A 241 -4.03 -23.41 -3.84
CA ASP A 241 -3.92 -22.25 -2.95
C ASP A 241 -4.23 -20.90 -3.61
N ARG A 242 -4.93 -20.89 -4.75
CA ARG A 242 -5.29 -19.70 -5.52
C ARG A 242 -6.76 -19.69 -5.90
N TYR A 243 -7.44 -18.60 -5.57
CA TYR A 243 -8.87 -18.43 -5.80
C TYR A 243 -9.16 -17.10 -6.52
N LEU A 244 -10.28 -17.08 -7.23
CA LEU A 244 -10.82 -15.93 -7.94
C LEU A 244 -12.10 -15.46 -7.24
N HIS A 245 -12.14 -14.16 -6.91
CA HIS A 245 -13.35 -13.53 -6.40
C HIS A 245 -14.48 -13.53 -7.45
N ARG A 246 -15.71 -13.86 -7.04
CA ARG A 246 -16.87 -14.00 -7.94
C ARG A 246 -17.19 -12.74 -8.76
N GLY A 247 -16.91 -11.56 -8.19
CA GLY A 247 -17.08 -10.27 -8.88
C GLY A 247 -15.86 -9.82 -9.68
N SER A 248 -14.81 -10.65 -9.81
CA SER A 248 -13.60 -10.28 -10.53
C SER A 248 -13.83 -10.27 -12.04
N THR A 249 -13.55 -9.14 -12.69
CA THR A 249 -13.63 -8.99 -14.15
C THR A 249 -12.31 -9.21 -14.86
N SER A 250 -11.18 -9.29 -14.14
CA SER A 250 -9.85 -9.43 -14.73
C SER A 250 -9.50 -10.86 -15.13
N GLY A 251 -10.22 -11.87 -14.60
CA GLY A 251 -9.89 -13.28 -14.76
C GLY A 251 -8.62 -13.73 -14.01
N VAL A 252 -7.89 -12.82 -13.36
CA VAL A 252 -6.64 -13.12 -12.64
C VAL A 252 -6.96 -13.52 -11.19
N PRO A 253 -6.50 -14.70 -10.71
CA PRO A 253 -6.75 -15.13 -9.34
C PRO A 253 -6.05 -14.21 -8.34
N GLY A 254 -6.82 -13.46 -7.55
CA GLY A 254 -6.31 -12.48 -6.59
C GLY A 254 -6.21 -12.99 -5.17
N VAL A 255 -6.92 -14.07 -4.81
CA VAL A 255 -6.84 -14.67 -3.46
C VAL A 255 -5.73 -15.72 -3.44
N ALA A 256 -4.86 -15.65 -2.44
CA ALA A 256 -3.78 -16.59 -2.16
C ALA A 256 -3.86 -17.11 -0.72
N ILE A 257 -3.70 -18.43 -0.56
CA ILE A 257 -3.59 -19.07 0.76
C ILE A 257 -2.11 -19.27 1.07
N LEU A 258 -1.69 -18.84 2.26
CA LEU A 258 -0.30 -18.84 2.72
C LEU A 258 -0.19 -19.66 4.01
N GLU A 259 0.99 -20.20 4.27
CA GLU A 259 1.34 -20.77 5.56
C GLU A 259 2.18 -19.77 6.37
N ARG A 260 1.70 -19.37 7.54
CA ARG A 260 2.36 -18.42 8.45
C ARG A 260 2.23 -18.93 9.87
N ASP A 261 3.31 -19.01 10.63
CA ASP A 261 3.28 -19.43 12.04
C ASP A 261 2.55 -20.78 12.26
N GLY A 262 2.71 -21.74 11.34
CA GLY A 262 2.05 -23.06 11.42
C GLY A 262 0.55 -23.07 11.11
N ARG A 263 -0.03 -21.95 10.65
CA ARG A 263 -1.44 -21.82 10.27
C ARG A 263 -1.60 -21.34 8.83
N ARG A 264 -2.73 -21.69 8.23
CA ARG A 264 -3.12 -21.20 6.91
C ARG A 264 -3.84 -19.87 7.03
N VAL A 265 -3.42 -18.90 6.24
CA VAL A 265 -3.97 -17.54 6.20
C VAL A 265 -4.25 -17.12 4.77
N VAL A 266 -5.11 -16.15 4.58
CA VAL A 266 -5.60 -15.69 3.28
C VAL A 266 -5.12 -14.27 3.01
N TYR A 267 -4.58 -14.03 1.82
CA TYR A 267 -4.26 -12.69 1.33
C TYR A 267 -4.99 -12.45 0.00
N SER A 268 -5.63 -11.30 -0.18
CA SER A 268 -6.28 -10.95 -1.44
C SER A 268 -5.74 -9.67 -2.07
N PHE A 269 -5.36 -9.79 -3.35
CA PHE A 269 -4.95 -8.72 -4.25
C PHE A 269 -6.12 -8.06 -4.99
N HIS A 270 -7.36 -8.53 -4.80
CA HIS A 270 -8.53 -7.91 -5.42
C HIS A 270 -8.80 -6.52 -4.82
N GLY A 271 -9.60 -5.71 -5.51
CA GLY A 271 -10.04 -4.41 -4.98
C GLY A 271 -11.11 -4.56 -3.89
N ASP A 272 -11.54 -3.43 -3.34
CA ASP A 272 -12.41 -3.33 -2.14
C ASP A 272 -13.75 -4.07 -2.26
N SER A 273 -14.20 -4.42 -3.48
CA SER A 273 -15.39 -5.24 -3.71
C SER A 273 -15.25 -6.67 -3.21
N ASP A 274 -14.02 -7.18 -3.09
CA ASP A 274 -13.75 -8.45 -2.42
C ASP A 274 -13.66 -8.22 -0.90
N PRO A 275 -14.55 -8.83 -0.09
CA PRO A 275 -14.49 -8.71 1.38
C PRO A 275 -13.16 -9.15 1.99
N LEU A 276 -12.39 -10.01 1.30
CA LEU A 276 -11.08 -10.47 1.74
C LEU A 276 -9.92 -9.57 1.28
N SER A 277 -10.22 -8.54 0.48
CA SER A 277 -9.20 -7.64 -0.07
C SER A 277 -8.29 -7.09 1.02
N SER A 278 -6.98 -7.14 0.77
CA SER A 278 -6.00 -6.57 1.68
C SER A 278 -6.24 -5.08 1.98
N SER A 279 -6.85 -4.30 1.07
CA SER A 279 -7.23 -2.91 1.34
C SER A 279 -8.30 -2.77 2.43
N ASN A 280 -9.21 -3.74 2.53
CA ASN A 280 -10.21 -3.84 3.59
C ASN A 280 -9.61 -4.26 4.95
N HIS A 281 -8.36 -4.75 4.96
CA HIS A 281 -7.70 -5.32 6.14
C HIS A 281 -6.30 -4.76 6.39
N ASN A 282 -6.07 -3.49 6.03
CA ASN A 282 -4.81 -2.77 6.29
C ASN A 282 -3.54 -3.48 5.77
N GLY A 283 -3.65 -4.25 4.68
CA GLY A 283 -2.52 -4.94 4.08
C GLY A 283 -2.14 -6.26 4.77
N HIS A 284 -2.97 -6.80 5.66
CA HIS A 284 -2.66 -8.03 6.39
C HIS A 284 -3.27 -9.28 5.74
N ALA A 285 -2.61 -10.42 5.98
CA ALA A 285 -3.19 -11.73 5.76
C ALA A 285 -4.18 -12.08 6.89
N LEU A 286 -5.21 -12.84 6.56
CA LEU A 286 -6.38 -13.14 7.39
C LEU A 286 -6.36 -14.59 7.84
N ASP A 287 -6.58 -14.85 9.13
CA ASP A 287 -6.81 -16.21 9.60
C ASP A 287 -8.27 -16.66 9.36
N ALA A 288 -8.62 -17.88 9.75
CA ALA A 288 -9.96 -18.41 9.53
C ALA A 288 -11.04 -17.57 10.25
N ALA A 289 -10.74 -17.01 11.44
CA ALA A 289 -11.64 -16.13 12.14
C ALA A 289 -11.87 -14.80 11.40
N ASP A 290 -10.81 -14.17 10.88
CA ASP A 290 -10.93 -12.98 10.03
C ASP A 290 -11.73 -13.26 8.75
N VAL A 291 -11.43 -14.38 8.07
CA VAL A 291 -12.12 -14.79 6.84
C VAL A 291 -13.61 -15.06 7.11
N MET A 292 -13.92 -15.78 8.20
CA MET A 292 -15.29 -16.01 8.63
C MET A 292 -16.01 -14.69 8.92
N CYS A 293 -15.37 -13.79 9.65
CA CYS A 293 -15.92 -12.48 9.99
C CYS A 293 -16.27 -11.68 8.71
N ALA A 294 -15.33 -11.62 7.77
CA ALA A 294 -15.50 -10.92 6.50
C ALA A 294 -16.64 -11.51 5.64
N LEU A 295 -16.69 -12.84 5.50
CA LEU A 295 -17.59 -13.50 4.54
C LEU A 295 -18.98 -13.81 5.10
N ARG A 296 -19.07 -14.31 6.34
CA ARG A 296 -20.34 -14.75 6.95
C ARG A 296 -21.00 -13.67 7.81
N TYR A 297 -20.20 -12.76 8.37
CA TYR A 297 -20.66 -11.74 9.31
C TYR A 297 -20.54 -10.32 8.78
N ASN A 298 -20.15 -10.12 7.52
CA ASN A 298 -19.99 -8.81 6.89
C ASN A 298 -19.10 -7.86 7.72
N GLY A 299 -18.06 -8.41 8.34
CA GLY A 299 -17.13 -7.69 9.22
C GLY A 299 -17.61 -7.45 10.66
N ASP A 300 -18.79 -7.93 11.06
CA ASP A 300 -19.29 -7.77 12.43
C ASP A 300 -18.65 -8.77 13.41
N LEU A 301 -17.46 -8.40 13.90
CA LEU A 301 -16.69 -9.18 14.86
C LEU A 301 -17.47 -9.46 16.15
N ARG A 302 -18.30 -8.52 16.62
CA ARG A 302 -19.05 -8.70 17.88
C ARG A 302 -20.13 -9.75 17.72
N ARG A 303 -20.84 -9.72 16.60
CA ARG A 303 -21.84 -10.72 16.26
C ARG A 303 -21.21 -12.10 16.09
N MET A 304 -20.09 -12.18 15.35
CA MET A 304 -19.34 -13.43 15.17
C MET A 304 -18.93 -14.02 16.52
N ILE A 305 -18.26 -13.23 17.38
CA ILE A 305 -17.82 -13.68 18.70
C ILE A 305 -18.99 -14.20 19.54
N ARG A 306 -20.13 -13.49 19.55
CA ARG A 306 -21.31 -13.88 20.33
C ARG A 306 -21.89 -15.22 19.86
N GLU A 307 -22.09 -15.39 18.56
CA GLU A 307 -22.69 -16.60 17.99
C GLU A 307 -21.72 -17.79 18.10
N GLN A 308 -20.46 -17.60 17.71
CA GLN A 308 -19.45 -18.67 17.76
C GLN A 308 -19.10 -19.06 19.19
N SER A 309 -19.10 -18.13 20.17
CA SER A 309 -18.90 -18.49 21.57
C SER A 309 -20.04 -19.34 22.13
N ALA A 310 -21.27 -19.21 21.62
CA ALA A 310 -22.37 -20.06 22.03
C ALA A 310 -22.24 -21.47 21.43
N GLU A 311 -21.69 -21.59 20.23
CA GLU A 311 -21.50 -22.85 19.50
C GLU A 311 -20.27 -23.63 19.98
N LEU A 312 -19.09 -22.99 20.02
CA LEU A 312 -17.80 -23.65 20.23
C LEU A 312 -17.32 -23.65 21.67
N ASP A 313 -17.81 -22.73 22.51
CA ASP A 313 -17.42 -22.63 23.93
C ASP A 313 -18.59 -22.28 24.85
N PRO A 314 -19.69 -23.05 24.84
CA PRO A 314 -20.90 -22.72 25.60
C PRO A 314 -20.62 -22.63 27.11
N GLU A 315 -19.79 -23.52 27.66
CA GLU A 315 -19.49 -23.55 29.09
C GLU A 315 -18.45 -22.50 29.48
N GLY A 316 -17.40 -22.28 28.68
CA GLY A 316 -16.45 -21.19 28.93
C GLY A 316 -17.09 -19.81 28.75
N ASN A 317 -18.04 -19.66 27.83
CA ASN A 317 -18.83 -18.44 27.68
C ASN A 317 -19.71 -18.18 28.92
N LYS A 318 -20.44 -19.20 29.40
CA LYS A 318 -21.22 -19.10 30.66
C LYS A 318 -20.32 -18.77 31.85
N ARG A 319 -19.15 -19.41 31.95
CA ARG A 319 -18.17 -19.13 33.02
C ARG A 319 -17.70 -17.68 32.96
N ARG A 320 -17.27 -17.19 31.79
CA ARG A 320 -16.85 -15.79 31.60
C ARG A 320 -17.97 -14.80 31.89
N GLN A 321 -19.22 -15.11 31.51
CA GLN A 321 -20.38 -14.30 31.86
C GLN A 321 -20.64 -14.28 33.36
N ARG A 322 -20.51 -15.42 34.05
CA ARG A 322 -20.63 -15.50 35.52
C ARG A 322 -19.52 -14.73 36.21
N GLU A 323 -18.27 -14.90 35.80
CA GLU A 323 -17.12 -14.14 36.32
C GLU A 323 -17.33 -12.64 36.10
N TYR A 324 -17.77 -12.25 34.89
CA TYR A 324 -18.12 -10.87 34.59
C TYR A 324 -19.22 -10.35 35.52
N MET A 325 -20.28 -11.13 35.75
CA MET A 325 -21.41 -10.78 36.64
C MET A 325 -21.03 -10.77 38.12
N GLN A 326 -20.14 -11.65 38.56
CA GLN A 326 -19.66 -11.78 39.94
C GLN A 326 -18.62 -10.73 40.31
N THR A 327 -17.91 -10.17 39.32
CA THR A 327 -17.06 -8.99 39.54
C THR A 327 -17.96 -7.83 40.00
N PRO A 328 -17.84 -7.34 41.25
CA PRO A 328 -18.74 -6.30 41.78
C PRO A 328 -18.74 -5.07 40.88
N HIS A 329 -19.88 -4.43 40.68
CA HIS A 329 -19.97 -3.20 39.87
C HIS A 329 -18.99 -2.12 40.36
N THR A 330 -18.69 -2.10 41.66
CA THR A 330 -17.69 -1.27 42.35
C THR A 330 -16.25 -1.61 41.99
N GLU A 331 -15.90 -2.86 41.67
CA GLU A 331 -14.58 -3.21 41.11
C GLU A 331 -14.50 -2.96 39.60
N ARG A 332 -15.64 -3.00 38.89
CA ARG A 332 -15.72 -2.59 37.47
C ARG A 332 -15.55 -1.08 37.28
N LEU A 333 -15.76 -0.30 38.34
CA LEU A 333 -15.54 1.14 38.43
C LEU A 333 -14.42 1.45 39.45
N LYS A 334 -13.18 1.02 39.19
CA LYS A 334 -12.00 1.72 39.76
C LYS A 334 -11.71 3.05 39.04
N ALA A 335 -12.75 3.67 38.51
CA ALA A 335 -12.76 5.05 38.03
C ALA A 335 -13.60 5.82 39.03
N ARG A 336 -13.03 6.85 39.68
CA ARG A 336 -13.80 7.77 40.50
C ARG A 336 -14.97 8.31 39.67
N ALA A 337 -16.16 8.43 40.28
CA ALA A 337 -17.33 8.86 39.54
C ALA A 337 -17.11 10.26 38.94
N PHE A 338 -17.64 10.52 37.74
CA PHE A 338 -17.51 11.82 37.05
C PHE A 338 -17.78 13.03 37.97
N ASN A 339 -18.80 12.93 38.82
CA ASN A 339 -19.19 13.99 39.76
C ASN A 339 -18.13 14.28 40.83
N GLU A 340 -17.36 13.28 41.24
CA GLU A 340 -16.25 13.45 42.20
C GLU A 340 -15.05 14.09 41.52
N ILE A 341 -14.67 13.59 40.34
CA ILE A 341 -13.53 14.10 39.58
C ILE A 341 -13.77 15.56 39.16
N ILE A 342 -14.97 15.90 38.70
CA ILE A 342 -15.30 17.28 38.34
C ILE A 342 -15.37 18.21 39.56
N SER A 343 -15.73 17.69 40.73
CA SER A 343 -15.70 18.44 41.99
C SER A 343 -14.27 18.80 42.37
N ASP A 344 -13.33 17.86 42.28
CA ASP A 344 -11.93 18.12 42.58
C ASP A 344 -11.26 19.01 41.54
N ALA A 345 -11.56 18.81 40.25
CA ALA A 345 -11.10 19.71 39.19
C ALA A 345 -11.56 21.16 39.43
N LYS A 346 -12.74 21.38 40.02
CA LYS A 346 -13.23 22.71 40.38
C LYS A 346 -12.51 23.32 41.59
N LYS A 347 -11.88 22.52 42.45
CA LYS A 347 -11.10 22.99 43.61
C LYS A 347 -9.69 23.40 43.24
N LEU A 348 -9.17 22.92 42.09
CA LEU A 348 -7.86 23.31 41.60
C LEU A 348 -7.77 24.82 41.34
N THR A 349 -6.57 25.36 41.51
CA THR A 349 -6.23 26.76 41.27
C THR A 349 -4.86 26.86 40.61
N LYS A 350 -4.43 28.06 40.22
CA LYS A 350 -3.07 28.29 39.70
C LYS A 350 -1.96 27.98 40.72
N SER A 351 -2.27 27.93 42.01
CA SER A 351 -1.35 27.63 43.10
C SER A 351 -1.46 26.19 43.64
N SER A 352 -2.33 25.36 43.05
CA SER A 352 -2.43 23.94 43.43
C SER A 352 -1.12 23.22 43.16
N ALA A 353 -0.78 22.24 44.00
CA ALA A 353 0.47 21.50 43.83
C ALA A 353 0.41 20.67 42.53
N PRO A 354 1.54 20.55 41.79
CA PRO A 354 1.57 19.75 40.56
C PRO A 354 1.05 18.31 40.76
N SER A 355 1.37 17.68 41.89
CA SER A 355 0.90 16.34 42.24
C SER A 355 -0.63 16.23 42.36
N GLU A 356 -1.32 17.28 42.82
CA GLU A 356 -2.79 17.30 42.92
C GLU A 356 -3.43 17.42 41.53
N ILE A 357 -2.84 18.25 40.67
CA ILE A 357 -3.29 18.43 39.29
C ILE A 357 -3.10 17.13 38.50
N ASP A 358 -1.95 16.48 38.67
CA ASP A 358 -1.61 15.23 38.00
C ASP A 358 -2.54 14.09 38.46
N GLN A 359 -2.86 14.02 39.74
CA GLN A 359 -3.78 13.01 40.25
C GLN A 359 -5.18 13.15 39.64
N VAL A 360 -5.74 14.36 39.60
CA VAL A 360 -7.04 14.60 38.97
C VAL A 360 -6.96 14.33 37.47
N ALA A 361 -5.88 14.76 36.80
CA ALA A 361 -5.66 14.52 35.36
C ALA A 361 -5.58 13.02 35.01
N LYS A 362 -5.00 12.18 35.87
CA LYS A 362 -4.99 10.71 35.73
C LYS A 362 -6.40 10.13 35.83
N ASP A 363 -7.16 10.52 36.85
CA ASP A 363 -8.53 10.05 37.05
C ASP A 363 -9.44 10.38 35.84
N VAL A 364 -9.17 11.47 35.12
CA VAL A 364 -9.91 11.89 33.91
C VAL A 364 -9.83 10.87 32.76
N TYR A 365 -8.76 10.08 32.68
CA TYR A 365 -8.56 9.14 31.57
C TYR A 365 -9.42 7.88 31.64
N GLU A 366 -9.97 7.59 32.81
CA GLU A 366 -10.91 6.49 33.00
C GLU A 366 -12.36 6.88 32.64
N LEU A 367 -12.60 8.18 32.36
CA LEU A 367 -13.91 8.69 31.94
C LEU A 367 -14.18 8.49 30.43
N LYS A 368 -15.47 8.48 30.07
CA LYS A 368 -15.91 8.49 28.66
C LYS A 368 -15.43 9.75 27.96
N ALA A 369 -15.28 9.72 26.63
CA ALA A 369 -14.68 10.82 25.87
C ALA A 369 -15.31 12.21 26.13
N ILE A 370 -16.65 12.27 26.29
CA ILE A 370 -17.38 13.51 26.55
C ILE A 370 -17.12 14.04 27.96
N GLU A 371 -17.19 13.16 28.96
CA GLU A 371 -16.90 13.46 30.37
C GLU A 371 -15.44 13.89 30.53
N ARG A 372 -14.51 13.16 29.90
CA ARG A 372 -13.09 13.46 29.86
C ARG A 372 -12.82 14.87 29.36
N ARG A 373 -13.41 15.22 28.21
CA ARG A 373 -13.27 16.55 27.62
C ARG A 373 -13.79 17.64 28.55
N THR A 374 -14.90 17.37 29.22
CA THR A 374 -15.52 18.29 30.18
C THR A 374 -14.58 18.56 31.35
N VAL A 375 -14.03 17.52 31.98
CA VAL A 375 -13.13 17.70 33.13
C VAL A 375 -11.80 18.38 32.72
N LEU A 376 -11.18 17.99 31.61
CA LEU A 376 -9.92 18.62 31.15
C LEU A 376 -10.09 20.13 30.88
N ASN A 377 -11.26 20.55 30.37
CA ASN A 377 -11.55 21.97 30.16
C ASN A 377 -11.71 22.72 31.50
N VAL A 378 -12.29 22.07 32.52
CA VAL A 378 -12.38 22.64 33.88
C VAL A 378 -10.99 22.82 34.49
N ILE A 379 -10.11 21.80 34.39
CA ILE A 379 -8.74 21.89 34.88
C ILE A 379 -8.01 23.04 34.18
N LYS A 380 -8.05 23.11 32.84
CA LYS A 380 -7.46 24.21 32.07
C LYS A 380 -7.96 25.59 32.52
N ALA A 381 -9.26 25.74 32.73
CA ALA A 381 -9.85 27.01 33.13
C ALA A 381 -9.39 27.45 34.54
N ARG A 382 -9.15 26.49 35.44
CA ARG A 382 -8.76 26.73 36.83
C ARG A 382 -7.26 26.94 37.04
N THR A 383 -6.44 26.17 36.33
CA THR A 383 -4.97 26.17 36.52
C THR A 383 -4.24 26.99 35.44
N GLY A 384 -4.87 27.24 34.29
CA GLY A 384 -4.24 27.89 33.14
C GLY A 384 -3.35 26.95 32.31
N LEU A 385 -3.25 25.67 32.67
CA LEU A 385 -2.41 24.71 31.96
C LEU A 385 -2.99 24.35 30.58
N PRO A 386 -2.17 24.28 29.52
CA PRO A 386 -2.64 23.89 28.21
C PRO A 386 -3.04 22.41 28.21
N LEU A 387 -4.04 22.06 27.40
CA LEU A 387 -4.53 20.68 27.29
C LEU A 387 -3.42 19.69 26.91
N SER A 388 -2.43 20.11 26.12
CA SER A 388 -1.28 19.28 25.74
C SER A 388 -0.46 18.82 26.95
N VAL A 389 -0.33 19.64 27.99
CA VAL A 389 0.38 19.31 29.23
C VAL A 389 -0.46 18.35 30.08
N LEU A 390 -1.76 18.64 30.23
CA LEU A 390 -2.70 17.76 30.96
C LEU A 390 -2.85 16.38 30.30
N THR A 391 -2.68 16.34 28.98
CA THR A 391 -2.77 15.08 28.21
C THR A 391 -1.54 14.19 28.48
N LYS A 392 -0.34 14.78 28.61
CA LYS A 392 0.91 14.04 28.86
C LYS A 392 0.95 13.41 30.26
N ALA A 393 0.55 14.15 31.29
CA ALA A 393 0.60 13.69 32.69
C ALA A 393 -0.20 12.39 32.95
N GLY A 394 -1.28 12.15 32.19
CA GLY A 394 -2.09 10.93 32.32
C GLY A 394 -1.61 9.73 31.48
N VAL A 395 -0.64 9.91 30.58
CA VAL A 395 -0.13 8.83 29.71
C VAL A 395 1.15 8.20 30.27
N GLU A 396 1.98 8.97 30.99
CA GLU A 396 3.32 8.55 31.44
C GLU A 396 3.33 7.55 32.62
N ASP A 397 2.21 7.36 33.33
CA ASP A 397 2.13 6.51 34.54
C ASP A 397 1.23 5.26 34.38
N ARG A 398 0.95 4.84 33.14
CA ARG A 398 0.39 3.49 32.94
C ARG A 398 1.47 2.47 33.28
N PRO A 399 1.18 1.41 34.06
CA PRO A 399 2.15 0.34 34.23
C PRO A 399 2.53 -0.17 32.84
N GLN A 400 3.82 -0.09 32.51
CA GLN A 400 4.35 -0.83 31.37
C GLN A 400 3.98 -2.29 31.63
N LYS A 401 3.08 -2.86 30.81
CA LYS A 401 2.80 -4.30 30.85
C LYS A 401 4.15 -4.99 30.69
N GLY A 402 4.59 -5.65 31.76
CA GLY A 402 5.95 -6.13 31.92
C GLY A 402 6.41 -7.03 30.77
N GLY A 403 7.65 -6.83 30.35
CA GLY A 403 8.37 -7.79 29.55
C GLY A 403 8.63 -9.05 30.38
N ALA A 404 8.12 -10.16 29.88
CA ALA A 404 8.66 -11.51 30.04
C ALA A 404 8.51 -12.19 28.68
#